data_AF-A0A3P0N2D0-F1
#
_entry.id   AF-A0A3P0N2D0-F1
#
_cell.length_a   1.000
_cell.length_b   1.000
_cell.length_c   1.000
_cell.angle_alpha   90.00
_cell.angle_beta   90.00
_cell.angle_gamma   90.00
#
_symmetry.space_group_name_H-M   'P 1'
#
loop_
_entity.id
_entity.type
_entity.pdbx_description
1 polymer ?
#
loop_
_entity_poly.entity_id
_entity_poly.type
_entity_poly.pdbx_seq_one_letter_code
_entity_poly.pdbx_strand_id
1 'polypeptide(L)'
;MELHATVGAATSDIDDDESCANIYCHDAQQDYCFSLLRFPEESSIEVMVHDQLTAHVKDLTVRLTSDTIEVELDERTAARLDGNTHYVIHLAPGEHDPVALRAALAEIFDGKSGYRDDSASA
;
A
#
# COMPACT_ATOMS: atom_id res chain seq x y z
N MET A 1 -3.48 10.72 8.47
CA MET A 1 -2.02 10.87 8.32
C MET A 1 -1.72 11.34 6.92
N GLU A 2 -0.82 12.30 6.76
CA GLU A 2 -0.35 12.79 5.47
C GLU A 2 1.13 12.44 5.35
N LEU A 3 1.55 11.82 4.25
CA LEU A 3 2.92 11.38 3.99
C LEU A 3 3.40 11.93 2.64
N HIS A 4 4.63 12.41 2.59
CA HIS A 4 5.31 12.78 1.34
C HIS A 4 6.41 11.75 1.07
N ALA A 5 6.04 10.69 0.35
CA ALA A 5 6.84 9.47 0.32
C ALA A 5 7.52 9.23 -1.03
N THR A 6 8.73 8.68 -0.97
CA THR A 6 9.26 7.86 -2.05
C THR A 6 8.56 6.51 -2.02
N VAL A 7 8.25 5.92 -3.19
CA VAL A 7 7.46 4.69 -3.27
C VAL A 7 8.18 3.62 -4.07
N GLY A 8 8.52 2.53 -3.41
CA GLY A 8 8.92 1.28 -4.05
C GLY A 8 7.70 0.36 -4.25
N ALA A 9 7.68 -0.38 -5.35
CA ALA A 9 6.62 -1.34 -5.64
C ALA A 9 7.17 -2.55 -6.40
N ALA A 10 6.65 -3.73 -6.09
CA ALA A 10 6.99 -4.98 -6.78
C ALA A 10 5.77 -5.91 -6.85
N THR A 11 5.68 -6.68 -7.93
CA THR A 11 4.80 -7.86 -8.06
C THR A 11 5.52 -9.10 -7.54
N SER A 12 4.79 -10.17 -7.23
CA SER A 12 5.44 -11.45 -6.92
C SER A 12 6.15 -12.02 -8.15
N ASP A 13 7.21 -12.78 -7.90
CA ASP A 13 7.86 -13.63 -8.89
C ASP A 13 7.24 -15.02 -8.81
N ILE A 14 6.67 -15.49 -9.93
CA ILE A 14 5.95 -16.77 -9.99
C ILE A 14 6.87 -17.99 -9.80
N ASP A 15 8.17 -17.82 -9.99
CA ASP A 15 9.17 -18.89 -9.83
C ASP A 15 9.79 -18.90 -8.42
N ASP A 16 9.39 -17.98 -7.53
CA ASP A 16 9.89 -17.85 -6.15
C ASP A 16 8.72 -17.85 -5.15
N ASP A 17 8.60 -18.94 -4.40
CA ASP A 17 7.54 -19.13 -3.41
C ASP A 17 7.68 -18.24 -2.16
N GLU A 18 8.83 -17.57 -1.99
CA GLU A 18 9.02 -16.55 -0.94
C GLU A 18 8.73 -15.12 -1.47
N SER A 19 8.28 -14.98 -2.72
CA SER A 19 7.99 -13.69 -3.34
C SER A 19 6.58 -13.19 -3.08
N CYS A 20 6.44 -11.89 -2.92
CA CYS A 20 5.16 -11.24 -2.62
C CYS A 20 5.01 -9.93 -3.39
N ALA A 21 3.75 -9.59 -3.69
CA ALA A 21 3.43 -8.25 -4.18
C ALA A 21 3.46 -7.27 -2.99
N ASN A 22 4.12 -6.14 -3.17
CA ASN A 22 4.23 -5.13 -2.12
C ASN A 22 4.35 -3.71 -2.67
N ILE A 23 3.94 -2.75 -1.83
CA ILE A 23 4.34 -1.34 -1.95
C ILE A 23 4.97 -0.91 -0.63
N TYR A 24 6.01 -0.09 -0.71
CA TYR A 24 6.68 0.49 0.46
C TYR A 24 6.83 1.99 0.25
N CYS A 25 6.20 2.76 1.14
CA CYS A 25 6.19 4.21 1.14
C CYS A 25 7.02 4.70 2.31
N HIS A 26 8.04 5.52 2.06
CA HIS A 26 8.89 6.09 3.11
C HIS A 26 8.90 7.62 3.01
N ASP A 27 8.44 8.27 4.07
CA ASP A 27 8.55 9.72 4.29
C ASP A 27 9.77 9.98 5.19
N ALA A 28 10.87 10.37 4.57
CA ALA A 28 12.13 10.64 5.27
C ALA A 28 12.08 11.88 6.18
N GLN A 29 11.13 12.80 5.98
CA GLN A 29 11.00 13.99 6.84
C GLN A 29 10.32 13.64 8.15
N GLN A 30 9.38 12.70 8.11
CA GLN A 30 8.63 12.24 9.28
C GLN A 30 9.22 10.98 9.93
N ASP A 31 10.23 10.36 9.29
CA ASP A 31 10.79 9.06 9.69
C ASP A 31 9.67 8.00 9.82
N TYR A 32 8.83 7.95 8.78
CA TYR A 32 7.60 7.17 8.78
C TYR A 32 7.53 6.28 7.54
N CYS A 33 7.16 5.02 7.76
CA CYS A 33 6.96 4.04 6.71
C CYS A 33 5.52 3.55 6.71
N PHE A 34 4.95 3.36 5.52
CA PHE A 34 3.69 2.68 5.29
C PHE A 34 3.90 1.61 4.22
N SER A 35 3.45 0.38 4.44
CA SER A 35 3.50 -0.65 3.39
C SER A 35 2.22 -1.47 3.33
N LEU A 36 1.98 -2.00 2.12
CA LEU A 36 1.04 -3.09 1.90
C LEU A 36 1.81 -4.25 1.30
N LEU A 37 1.50 -5.46 1.75
CA LEU A 37 2.10 -6.69 1.25
C LEU A 37 1.05 -7.79 1.16
N ARG A 38 1.14 -8.63 0.13
CA ARG A 38 0.37 -9.86 0.03
C ARG A 38 1.14 -10.94 -0.73
N PHE A 39 1.26 -12.12 -0.12
CA PHE A 39 1.73 -13.33 -0.80
C PHE A 39 0.62 -13.91 -1.69
N PRO A 40 0.94 -14.54 -2.85
CA PRO A 40 -0.06 -15.08 -3.78
C PRO A 40 -1.07 -16.05 -3.15
N GLU A 41 -0.62 -16.87 -2.20
CA GLU A 41 -1.43 -17.87 -1.49
C GLU A 41 -2.21 -17.30 -0.29
N GLU A 42 -1.91 -16.07 0.12
CA GLU A 42 -2.55 -15.47 1.29
C GLU A 42 -3.85 -14.75 0.95
N SER A 43 -4.85 -14.98 1.81
CA SER A 43 -6.13 -14.30 1.73
C SER A 43 -6.16 -12.94 2.44
N SER A 44 -5.12 -12.59 3.21
CA SER A 44 -4.99 -11.33 3.94
C SER A 44 -3.99 -10.40 3.28
N ILE A 45 -4.17 -9.10 3.45
CA ILE A 45 -3.16 -8.08 3.17
C ILE A 45 -2.51 -7.73 4.50
N GLU A 46 -1.18 -7.72 4.54
CA GLU A 46 -0.44 -7.11 5.63
C GLU A 46 -0.36 -5.60 5.41
N VAL A 47 -0.71 -4.83 6.43
CA VAL A 47 -0.48 -3.39 6.53
C VAL A 47 0.60 -3.18 7.57
N MET A 48 1.62 -2.40 7.24
CA MET A 48 2.68 -2.01 8.18
C MET A 48 2.76 -0.50 8.31
N VAL A 49 2.99 -0.03 9.53
CA VAL A 49 3.36 1.35 9.84
C VAL A 49 4.60 1.42 10.74
N HIS A 50 5.32 2.53 10.74
CA HIS A 50 6.51 2.74 11.59
C HIS A 50 7.54 1.60 11.50
N ASP A 51 7.70 1.00 10.32
CA ASP A 51 8.67 -0.07 9.99
C ASP A 51 8.45 -1.44 10.68
N GLN A 52 7.65 -1.54 11.74
CA GLN A 52 7.43 -2.82 12.47
C GLN A 52 6.03 -3.04 13.04
N LEU A 53 5.14 -2.04 13.03
CA LEU A 53 3.77 -2.23 13.52
C LEU A 53 2.90 -2.79 12.41
N THR A 54 2.58 -4.08 12.48
CA THR A 54 1.82 -4.77 11.44
C THR A 54 0.43 -5.21 11.87
N ALA A 55 -0.48 -5.25 10.90
CA ALA A 55 -1.80 -5.84 11.02
C ALA A 55 -2.20 -6.55 9.72
N HIS A 56 -2.79 -7.74 9.86
CA HIS A 56 -3.35 -8.47 8.73
C HIS A 56 -4.85 -8.19 8.61
N VAL A 57 -5.28 -7.78 7.42
CA VAL A 57 -6.68 -7.45 7.11
C VAL A 57 -7.19 -8.25 5.92
N LYS A 58 -8.49 -8.51 5.87
CA LYS A 58 -9.07 -9.22 4.72
C LYS A 58 -9.20 -8.33 3.49
N ASP A 59 -9.53 -7.07 3.70
CA ASP A 59 -9.65 -6.05 2.66
C ASP A 59 -9.50 -4.69 3.36
N LEU A 60 -9.17 -3.65 2.59
CA LEU A 60 -9.11 -2.25 3.03
C LEU A 60 -9.35 -1.35 1.82
N THR A 61 -9.78 -0.11 2.02
CA THR A 61 -10.01 0.79 0.88
C THR A 61 -8.70 1.45 0.47
N VAL A 62 -8.34 1.31 -0.80
CA VAL A 62 -7.20 1.98 -1.43
C VAL A 62 -7.65 2.65 -2.72
N ARG A 63 -7.33 3.93 -2.85
CA ARG A 63 -7.60 4.70 -4.06
C ARG A 63 -6.28 5.30 -4.56
N LEU A 64 -5.91 4.93 -5.78
CA LEU A 64 -4.77 5.51 -6.48
C LEU A 64 -5.25 6.65 -7.39
N THR A 65 -4.64 7.82 -7.26
CA THR A 65 -4.83 8.96 -8.17
C THR A 65 -3.54 9.22 -8.94
N SER A 66 -3.44 10.33 -9.67
CA SER A 66 -2.20 10.71 -10.36
C SER A 66 -1.08 11.16 -9.42
N ASP A 67 -1.42 11.60 -8.21
CA ASP A 67 -0.49 12.22 -7.25
C ASP A 67 -0.58 11.65 -5.84
N THR A 68 -1.57 10.81 -5.53
CA THR A 68 -1.77 10.25 -4.20
C THR A 68 -2.16 8.77 -4.19
N ILE A 69 -1.83 8.10 -3.08
CA ILE A 69 -2.47 6.87 -2.62
C ILE A 69 -3.27 7.22 -1.36
N GLU A 70 -4.58 7.12 -1.44
CA GLU A 70 -5.48 7.28 -0.29
C GLU A 70 -5.81 5.89 0.27
N VAL A 71 -5.64 5.70 1.58
CA VAL A 71 -5.90 4.43 2.26
C VAL A 71 -6.82 4.64 3.45
N GLU A 72 -7.89 3.86 3.54
CA GLU A 72 -8.79 3.83 4.70
C GLU A 72 -8.74 2.47 5.41
N LEU A 73 -8.60 2.52 6.73
CA LEU A 73 -8.62 1.38 7.65
C LEU A 73 -9.82 1.48 8.57
N ASP A 74 -10.39 0.33 8.94
CA ASP A 74 -11.39 0.27 9.99
C ASP A 74 -10.79 0.64 11.36
N GLU A 75 -11.62 1.11 12.29
CA GLU A 75 -11.19 1.58 13.61
C GLU A 75 -10.44 0.50 14.42
N ARG A 76 -10.81 -0.77 14.27
CA ARG A 76 -10.18 -1.88 15.00
C ARG A 76 -8.77 -2.15 14.47
N THR A 77 -8.58 -2.06 13.16
CA THR A 77 -7.25 -2.17 12.54
C THR A 77 -6.39 -0.97 12.92
N ALA A 78 -6.90 0.26 12.77
CA ALA A 78 -6.19 1.48 13.13
C ALA A 78 -5.72 1.47 14.60
N ALA A 79 -6.58 1.06 15.54
CA ALA A 79 -6.24 0.99 16.96
C ALA A 79 -5.13 -0.03 17.31
N ARG A 80 -4.86 -1.00 16.42
CA ARG A 80 -3.74 -1.96 16.57
C ARG A 80 -2.43 -1.44 15.97
N LEU A 81 -2.51 -0.45 15.09
CA LEU A 81 -1.39 0.19 14.45
C LEU A 81 -1.04 1.46 15.26
N ASP A 82 -1.20 2.63 14.66
CA ASP A 82 -0.85 3.93 15.23
C ASP A 82 -2.07 4.82 15.54
N GLY A 83 -3.29 4.28 15.38
CA GLY A 83 -4.54 4.98 15.59
C GLY A 83 -5.07 5.76 14.38
N ASN A 84 -4.34 5.85 13.26
CA ASN A 84 -4.82 6.53 12.06
C ASN A 84 -5.73 5.61 11.23
N THR A 85 -6.93 6.09 10.94
CA THR A 85 -7.90 5.40 10.05
C THR A 85 -7.79 5.82 8.59
N HIS A 86 -7.12 6.94 8.30
CA HIS A 86 -7.00 7.47 6.95
C HIS A 86 -5.57 7.96 6.68
N TYR A 87 -5.00 7.54 5.55
CA TYR A 87 -3.68 7.92 5.08
C TYR A 87 -3.80 8.53 3.69
N VAL A 88 -3.12 9.65 3.50
CA VAL A 88 -2.93 10.27 2.19
C VAL A 88 -1.43 10.28 1.92
N ILE A 89 -1.00 9.51 0.93
CA ILE A 89 0.41 9.34 0.59
C ILE A 89 0.65 10.06 -0.71
N HIS A 90 1.31 11.23 -0.64
CA HIS A 90 1.70 12.02 -1.79
C HIS A 90 2.89 11.37 -2.50
N LEU A 91 2.70 11.11 -3.79
CA LEU A 91 3.70 10.52 -4.67
C LEU A 91 4.70 11.59 -5.11
N ALA A 92 5.95 11.47 -4.66
CA ALA A 92 7.00 12.37 -5.12
C ALA A 92 7.22 12.20 -6.66
N PRO A 93 7.22 13.31 -7.44
CA PRO A 93 7.40 13.23 -8.89
C PRO A 93 8.74 12.60 -9.28
N GLY A 94 8.69 11.55 -10.11
CA GLY A 94 9.89 10.84 -10.58
C GLY A 94 10.53 9.88 -9.58
N GLU A 95 9.97 9.76 -8.37
CA GLU A 95 10.47 8.90 -7.27
C GLU A 95 9.67 7.60 -7.14
N HIS A 96 8.92 7.23 -8.19
CA HIS A 96 8.18 5.98 -8.29
C HIS A 96 8.01 5.57 -9.75
N ASP A 97 7.87 4.26 -9.99
CA ASP A 97 7.45 3.73 -11.29
C ASP A 97 5.92 3.54 -11.27
N PRO A 98 5.13 4.36 -11.99
CA PRO A 98 3.67 4.28 -11.99
C PRO A 98 3.13 3.02 -12.68
N VAL A 99 3.92 2.34 -13.52
CA VAL A 99 3.53 1.04 -14.09
C VAL A 99 3.71 -0.05 -13.04
N ALA A 100 4.88 -0.08 -12.37
CA ALA A 100 5.15 -1.05 -11.31
C ALA A 100 4.19 -0.88 -10.12
N LEU A 101 3.91 0.35 -9.71
CA LEU A 101 2.97 0.66 -8.61
C LEU A 101 1.57 0.13 -8.90
N ARG A 102 1.04 0.38 -10.11
CA ARG A 102 -0.28 -0.12 -10.51
C ARG A 102 -0.33 -1.64 -10.58
N ALA A 103 0.72 -2.27 -11.10
CA ALA A 103 0.81 -3.73 -11.16
C ALA A 103 0.83 -4.35 -9.75
N ALA A 104 1.66 -3.83 -8.86
CA ALA A 104 1.72 -4.29 -7.46
C ALA A 104 0.38 -4.12 -6.74
N LEU A 105 -0.25 -2.95 -6.83
CA LEU A 105 -1.57 -2.71 -6.23
C LEU A 105 -2.65 -3.63 -6.82
N ALA A 106 -2.68 -3.82 -8.13
CA ALA A 106 -3.62 -4.75 -8.77
C ALA A 106 -3.45 -6.18 -8.25
N GLU A 107 -2.22 -6.63 -8.04
CA GLU A 107 -1.92 -7.97 -7.53
C GLU A 107 -2.21 -8.13 -6.03
N ILE A 108 -1.82 -7.16 -5.20
CA ILE A 108 -2.17 -7.11 -3.76
C ILE A 108 -3.68 -7.19 -3.57
N PHE A 109 -4.47 -6.64 -4.50
CA PHE A 109 -5.92 -6.63 -4.45
C PHE A 109 -6.60 -7.62 -5.41
N ASP A 110 -5.87 -8.56 -6.02
CA ASP A 110 -6.51 -9.56 -6.90
C ASP A 110 -7.55 -10.38 -6.11
N GLY A 111 -8.76 -10.49 -6.64
CA GLY A 111 -9.90 -11.10 -5.94
C GLY A 111 -10.49 -10.29 -4.77
N LYS A 112 -10.08 -9.03 -4.57
CA LYS A 112 -10.56 -8.12 -3.51
C LYS A 112 -11.28 -6.91 -4.09
N SER A 113 -12.06 -6.22 -3.27
CA SER A 113 -12.89 -5.10 -3.69
C SER A 113 -12.33 -3.72 -3.30
N GLY A 114 -11.32 -3.71 -2.45
CA GLY A 114 -10.80 -2.51 -1.81
C GLY A 114 -10.04 -1.54 -2.71
N TYR A 115 -9.53 -1.99 -3.86
CA TYR A 115 -8.68 -1.16 -4.72
C TYR A 115 -9.44 -0.49 -5.87
N ARG A 116 -9.17 0.81 -6.04
CA ARG A 116 -9.64 1.61 -7.17
C ARG A 116 -8.50 2.42 -7.77
N ASP A 117 -8.34 2.33 -9.08
CA ASP A 117 -7.39 3.13 -9.85
C ASP A 117 -8.11 4.26 -10.61
N ASP A 118 -7.94 5.50 -10.14
CA ASP A 118 -8.43 6.72 -10.78
C ASP A 118 -7.30 7.48 -11.53
N SER A 119 -6.07 6.97 -11.54
CA SER A 119 -4.89 7.65 -12.10
C SER A 119 -4.97 7.87 -13.61
N ALA A 120 -5.81 7.10 -14.31
CA ALA A 120 -5.99 7.17 -15.75
C ALA A 120 -7.06 8.19 -16.22
N SER A 121 -7.71 8.91 -15.30
CA SER A 121 -8.82 9.83 -15.62
C SER A 121 -8.42 11.30 -15.82
N ALA A 122 -7.12 11.58 -16.02
CA ALA A 122 -6.57 12.93 -16.23
C ALA A 122 -6.25 13.23 -17.71
#